data_AF-A0AAV0ZQQ6-F1
#
_entry.id   AF-A0AAV0ZQQ6-F1
#
_cell.length_a   1.000
_cell.length_b   1.000
_cell.length_c   1.000
_cell.angle_alpha   90.00
_cell.angle_beta   90.00
_cell.angle_gamma   90.00
#
_symmetry.space_group_name_H-M   'P 1'
#
loop_
_entity.id
_entity.type
_entity.pdbx_description
1 polymer ?
#
loop_
_entity_poly.entity_id
_entity_poly.type
_entity_poly.pdbx_seq_one_letter_code
_entity_poly.pdbx_strand_id
1 'polypeptide(L)'
;MEDKIDNKRKATMAPNDDDGRHNQDLPVPFRKVKVLIVDNDPRTLRIHENLLKSLGVETRAVKDGREAINVTAWNDYSLPAYDLILIGRHLPFRNGIEVTKTLRAIGYPSRIVGVTHSLTEAEREEFMSAGVDDIVDYERPMSLETVKRLVAETPPPRVWREKVIYDDHINGNGSGSTSSSRKVSRKIK
;
A
#
# COMPACT_ATOMS: atom_id res chain seq x y z
N MET A 1 63.64 -40.62 -34.52
CA MET A 1 62.48 -39.93 -35.11
C MET A 1 61.62 -39.53 -33.91
N GLU A 2 61.92 -38.41 -33.25
CA GLU A 2 61.36 -37.05 -33.54
C GLU A 2 59.83 -37.07 -33.32
N ASP A 3 59.18 -36.27 -32.46
CA ASP A 3 59.36 -34.85 -32.15
C ASP A 3 58.69 -34.45 -30.81
N LYS A 4 59.14 -33.33 -30.24
CA LYS A 4 58.37 -32.50 -29.28
C LYS A 4 57.31 -31.72 -30.05
N ILE A 5 56.16 -31.38 -29.42
CA ILE A 5 55.44 -30.11 -29.59
C ILE A 5 54.37 -29.98 -28.48
N ASP A 6 54.44 -28.87 -27.75
CA ASP A 6 53.37 -28.28 -26.91
C ASP A 6 52.10 -28.00 -27.74
N ASN A 7 50.92 -27.92 -27.11
CA ASN A 7 50.05 -26.72 -27.15
C ASN A 7 48.63 -26.99 -26.62
N LYS A 8 48.19 -26.03 -25.79
CA LYS A 8 46.82 -25.70 -25.35
C LYS A 8 45.71 -26.02 -26.35
N ARG A 9 44.59 -26.60 -25.87
CA ARG A 9 43.18 -26.32 -26.24
C ARG A 9 42.29 -26.68 -25.03
N LYS A 10 41.76 -25.75 -24.23
CA LYS A 10 40.47 -25.02 -24.40
C LYS A 10 39.34 -25.85 -25.05
N ALA A 11 38.35 -26.23 -24.25
CA ALA A 11 36.95 -26.45 -24.66
C ALA A 11 36.05 -26.32 -23.41
N THR A 12 35.50 -25.13 -23.12
CA THR A 12 34.18 -24.61 -23.54
C THR A 12 33.05 -25.06 -22.59
N MET A 13 32.84 -24.28 -21.53
CA MET A 13 31.54 -24.17 -20.85
C MET A 13 30.55 -23.47 -21.79
N ALA A 14 29.31 -23.93 -21.77
CA ALA A 14 28.20 -23.43 -22.56
C ALA A 14 27.95 -21.91 -22.37
N PRO A 15 27.31 -21.23 -23.34
CA PRO A 15 27.06 -19.79 -23.27
C PRO A 15 26.08 -19.49 -22.13
N ASN A 16 26.44 -18.55 -21.27
CA ASN A 16 25.48 -17.85 -20.44
C ASN A 16 24.69 -16.92 -21.37
N ASP A 17 23.39 -17.15 -21.48
CA ASP A 17 22.43 -16.22 -22.07
C ASP A 17 22.28 -15.02 -21.12
N ASP A 18 23.26 -14.11 -21.18
CA ASP A 18 23.21 -12.77 -20.59
C ASP A 18 22.70 -11.81 -21.67
N ASP A 19 21.37 -11.67 -21.79
CA ASP A 19 20.76 -10.65 -22.63
C ASP A 19 20.77 -9.30 -21.88
N GLY A 20 21.97 -8.73 -21.80
CA GLY A 20 22.25 -7.42 -21.22
C GLY A 20 21.39 -6.28 -21.80
N ARG A 21 20.18 -6.12 -21.26
CA ARG A 21 19.36 -4.91 -21.44
C ARG A 21 19.40 -4.09 -20.17
N HIS A 22 20.40 -3.22 -20.13
CA HIS A 22 20.45 -1.94 -19.39
C HIS A 22 19.50 -1.82 -18.20
N ASN A 23 19.92 -2.39 -17.07
CA ASN A 23 19.47 -1.94 -15.76
C ASN A 23 19.99 -0.52 -15.58
N GLN A 24 19.20 0.48 -15.98
CA GLN A 24 19.44 1.85 -15.54
C GLN A 24 19.09 1.88 -14.06
N ASP A 25 20.10 2.14 -13.24
CA ASP A 25 20.09 2.12 -11.79
C ASP A 25 18.85 2.79 -11.21
N LEU A 26 17.90 1.99 -10.74
CA LEU A 26 16.81 2.49 -9.90
C LEU A 26 17.33 2.52 -8.45
N PRO A 27 17.37 3.68 -7.79
CA PRO A 27 17.93 3.80 -6.45
C PRO A 27 17.00 3.10 -5.46
N VAL A 28 17.61 2.44 -4.46
CA VAL A 28 17.04 1.57 -3.42
C VAL A 28 16.36 0.29 -3.97
N PRO A 29 16.68 -0.93 -3.44
CA PRO A 29 15.99 -2.13 -3.87
C PRO A 29 14.50 -1.91 -3.69
N PHE A 30 13.71 -1.99 -4.77
CA PHE A 30 12.26 -1.91 -4.68
C PHE A 30 11.82 -2.96 -3.67
N ARG A 31 11.55 -2.52 -2.44
CA ARG A 31 10.74 -3.30 -1.52
C ARG A 31 9.44 -3.53 -2.28
N LYS A 32 8.99 -4.78 -2.37
CA LYS A 32 7.76 -5.13 -3.11
C LYS A 32 6.58 -4.36 -2.50
N VAL A 33 6.26 -3.21 -3.07
CA VAL A 33 5.11 -2.40 -2.69
C VAL A 33 3.87 -3.22 -3.01
N LYS A 34 2.90 -3.22 -2.11
CA LYS A 34 1.59 -3.84 -2.31
C LYS A 34 0.55 -2.76 -2.53
N VAL A 35 -0.16 -2.83 -3.65
CA VAL A 35 -1.14 -1.80 -4.04
C VAL A 35 -2.55 -2.39 -4.07
N LEU A 36 -3.49 -1.68 -3.45
CA LEU A 36 -4.93 -1.93 -3.60
C LEU A 36 -5.51 -0.88 -4.55
N ILE A 37 -6.17 -1.31 -5.62
CA ILE A 37 -6.95 -0.45 -6.52
C ILE A 37 -8.43 -0.61 -6.17
N VAL A 38 -9.13 0.50 -5.92
CA VAL A 38 -10.55 0.53 -5.61
C VAL A 38 -11.26 1.43 -6.62
N ASP A 39 -11.93 0.83 -7.60
CA ASP A 39 -12.55 1.57 -8.70
C ASP A 39 -13.77 0.80 -9.24
N ASN A 40 -14.84 1.50 -9.62
CA ASN A 40 -16.06 0.88 -10.14
C ASN A 40 -16.09 0.68 -11.66
N ASP A 41 -15.14 1.26 -12.41
CA ASP A 41 -14.97 1.03 -13.85
C ASP A 41 -14.00 -0.16 -14.08
N PRO A 42 -14.48 -1.30 -14.60
CA PRO A 42 -13.64 -2.46 -14.88
C PRO A 42 -12.47 -2.16 -15.83
N ARG A 43 -12.60 -1.17 -16.72
CA ARG A 43 -11.53 -0.76 -17.62
C ARG A 43 -10.41 -0.07 -16.84
N THR A 44 -10.75 0.83 -15.92
CA THR A 44 -9.77 1.49 -15.05
C THR A 44 -9.03 0.47 -14.19
N LEU A 45 -9.76 -0.44 -13.56
CA LEU A 45 -9.16 -1.54 -12.79
C LEU A 45 -8.15 -2.33 -13.64
N ARG A 46 -8.56 -2.77 -14.83
CA ARG A 46 -7.71 -3.58 -15.71
C ARG A 46 -6.46 -2.82 -16.16
N ILE A 47 -6.60 -1.54 -16.52
CA ILE A 47 -5.47 -0.72 -16.96
C ILE A 47 -4.49 -0.51 -15.80
N HIS A 48 -4.96 -0.08 -14.64
CA HIS A 48 -4.09 0.14 -13.47
C HIS A 48 -3.41 -1.16 -13.00
N GLU A 49 -4.13 -2.30 -12.99
CA GLU A 49 -3.53 -3.60 -12.69
C GLU A 49 -2.40 -3.94 -13.66
N ASN A 50 -2.59 -3.74 -14.96
CA ASN A 50 -1.57 -4.04 -15.97
C ASN A 50 -0.34 -3.13 -15.82
N LEU A 51 -0.56 -1.83 -15.55
CA LEU A 51 0.53 -0.88 -15.31
C LEU A 51 1.34 -1.28 -14.07
N LEU A 52 0.70 -1.56 -12.95
CA LEU A 52 1.38 -1.98 -11.73
C LEU A 52 2.09 -3.33 -11.89
N LYS A 53 1.46 -4.31 -12.56
CA LYS A 53 2.09 -5.60 -12.89
C LYS A 53 3.33 -5.43 -13.76
N SER A 54 3.32 -4.50 -14.73
CA SER A 54 4.49 -4.20 -15.57
C SER A 54 5.67 -3.62 -14.78
N LEU A 55 5.41 -3.05 -13.60
CA LEU A 55 6.41 -2.54 -12.66
C LEU A 55 6.83 -3.59 -11.61
N GLY A 56 6.33 -4.83 -11.68
CA GLY A 56 6.62 -5.87 -10.69
C GLY A 56 5.92 -5.66 -9.34
N VAL A 57 4.88 -4.83 -9.28
CA VAL A 57 4.16 -4.47 -8.06
C VAL A 57 3.04 -5.47 -7.76
N GLU A 58 3.01 -6.00 -6.54
CA GLU A 58 1.92 -6.88 -6.09
C GLU A 58 0.63 -6.05 -5.96
N THR A 59 -0.42 -6.45 -6.66
CA THR A 59 -1.62 -5.63 -6.80
C THR A 59 -2.88 -6.44 -6.61
N ARG A 60 -3.86 -5.87 -5.90
CA ARG A 60 -5.24 -6.36 -5.86
C ARG A 60 -6.18 -5.26 -6.36
N ALA A 61 -7.12 -5.61 -7.22
CA ALA A 61 -8.21 -4.76 -7.65
C ALA A 61 -9.52 -5.18 -6.98
N VAL A 62 -10.30 -4.21 -6.51
CA VAL A 62 -11.64 -4.40 -5.94
C VAL A 62 -12.60 -3.37 -6.52
N LYS A 63 -13.87 -3.75 -6.68
CA LYS A 63 -14.84 -2.95 -7.46
C LYS A 63 -15.72 -2.01 -6.65
N ASP A 64 -15.69 -2.16 -5.33
CA ASP A 64 -16.54 -1.40 -4.42
C ASP A 64 -15.91 -1.20 -3.04
N GLY A 65 -16.46 -0.24 -2.29
CA GLY A 65 -15.89 0.13 -1.00
C GLY A 65 -16.10 -0.89 0.12
N ARG A 66 -17.07 -1.81 0.01
CA ARG A 66 -17.23 -2.89 1.00
C ARG A 66 -16.11 -3.90 0.86
N GLU A 67 -15.82 -4.30 -0.37
CA GLU A 67 -14.71 -5.17 -0.67
C GLU A 67 -13.38 -4.53 -0.22
N ALA A 68 -13.18 -3.23 -0.48
CA ALA A 68 -12.01 -2.49 -0.01
C ALA A 68 -11.81 -2.56 1.52
N ILE A 69 -12.87 -2.35 2.30
CA ILE A 69 -12.82 -2.47 3.77
C ILE A 69 -12.54 -3.91 4.20
N ASN A 70 -13.18 -4.90 3.57
CA ASN A 70 -13.00 -6.30 3.94
C ASN A 70 -11.57 -6.78 3.71
N VAL A 71 -10.94 -6.41 2.58
CA VAL A 71 -9.59 -6.88 2.22
C VAL A 71 -8.49 -6.16 2.99
N THR A 72 -8.78 -5.01 3.59
CA THR A 72 -7.85 -4.24 4.44
C THR A 72 -7.95 -4.65 5.91
N ALA A 73 -9.12 -5.05 6.38
CA ALA A 73 -9.35 -5.51 7.76
C ALA A 73 -8.77 -6.90 8.08
N TRP A 74 -8.44 -7.70 7.06
CA TRP A 74 -8.06 -9.11 7.16
C TRP A 74 -6.56 -9.36 7.46
N ASN A 75 -5.87 -8.46 8.18
CA ASN A 75 -4.43 -8.62 8.41
C ASN A 75 -4.04 -8.71 9.88
N ASP A 76 -3.01 -9.53 10.15
CA ASP A 76 -2.33 -9.58 11.43
C ASP A 76 -1.82 -8.17 11.78
N TYR A 77 -2.16 -7.72 12.98
CA TYR A 77 -2.03 -6.34 13.51
C TYR A 77 -0.62 -5.71 13.48
N SER A 78 0.37 -6.36 12.88
CA SER A 78 1.77 -5.93 12.86
C SER A 78 2.14 -5.08 11.63
N LEU A 79 1.49 -5.29 10.47
CA LEU A 79 1.77 -4.59 9.22
C LEU A 79 0.49 -4.37 8.40
N PRO A 80 0.39 -3.30 7.59
CA PRO A 80 -0.73 -3.16 6.66
C PRO A 80 -0.67 -4.21 5.54
N ALA A 81 -1.83 -4.64 5.04
CA ALA A 81 -1.91 -5.58 3.92
C ALA A 81 -1.46 -4.96 2.58
N TYR A 82 -1.60 -3.64 2.48
CA TYR A 82 -1.23 -2.83 1.31
C TYR A 82 -0.45 -1.62 1.77
N ASP A 83 0.54 -1.19 1.01
CA ASP A 83 1.32 0.02 1.34
C ASP A 83 0.68 1.28 0.74
N LEU A 84 0.04 1.11 -0.42
CA LEU A 84 -0.65 2.16 -1.17
C LEU A 84 -2.06 1.69 -1.53
N ILE A 85 -3.04 2.57 -1.35
CA ILE A 85 -4.41 2.42 -1.80
C ILE A 85 -4.70 3.50 -2.82
N LEU A 86 -5.08 3.10 -4.03
CA LEU A 86 -5.57 3.98 -5.09
C LEU A 86 -7.10 3.88 -5.09
N ILE A 87 -7.81 4.95 -4.76
CA ILE A 87 -9.27 4.88 -4.53
C ILE A 87 -10.06 5.94 -5.29
N GLY A 88 -11.05 5.48 -6.05
CA GLY A 88 -12.05 6.33 -6.70
C GLY A 88 -12.98 7.00 -5.70
N ARG A 89 -13.31 8.28 -5.93
CA ARG A 89 -14.31 9.02 -5.13
C ARG A 89 -15.69 8.38 -5.21
N HIS A 90 -16.14 8.06 -6.43
CA HIS A 90 -17.45 7.46 -6.70
C HIS A 90 -17.34 5.94 -6.80
N LEU A 91 -17.95 5.25 -5.85
CA LEU A 91 -18.02 3.79 -5.79
C LEU A 91 -19.45 3.37 -5.44
N PRO A 92 -19.91 2.20 -5.90
CA PRO A 92 -21.17 1.65 -5.43
C PRO A 92 -21.09 1.28 -3.95
N PHE A 93 -22.22 1.40 -3.25
CA PHE A 93 -22.46 0.98 -1.87
C PHE A 93 -21.73 1.73 -0.74
N ARG A 94 -20.43 1.98 -0.88
CA ARG A 94 -19.58 2.73 0.06
C ARG A 94 -18.67 3.60 -0.79
N ASN A 95 -18.88 4.92 -0.77
CA ASN A 95 -18.09 5.83 -1.60
C ASN A 95 -16.64 5.92 -1.10
N GLY A 96 -15.73 6.46 -1.93
CA GLY A 96 -14.30 6.52 -1.60
C GLY A 96 -14.00 7.36 -0.35
N ILE A 97 -14.81 8.38 -0.08
CA ILE A 97 -14.70 9.21 1.12
C ILE A 97 -15.02 8.40 2.39
N GLU A 98 -16.11 7.63 2.38
CA GLU A 98 -16.51 6.77 3.49
C GLU A 98 -15.49 5.68 3.76
N VAL A 99 -14.96 5.04 2.70
CA VAL A 99 -13.89 4.05 2.83
C VAL A 99 -12.66 4.69 3.46
N THR A 100 -12.23 5.84 2.97
CA THR A 100 -11.07 6.58 3.51
C THR A 100 -11.28 6.91 4.98
N LYS A 101 -12.43 7.49 5.35
CA LYS A 101 -12.79 7.78 6.75
C LYS A 101 -12.76 6.52 7.62
N THR A 102 -13.28 5.41 7.12
CA THR A 102 -13.30 4.13 7.85
C THR A 102 -11.88 3.63 8.11
N LEU A 103 -11.02 3.64 7.09
CA LEU A 103 -9.62 3.22 7.21
C LEU A 103 -8.83 4.13 8.17
N ARG A 104 -9.07 5.44 8.12
CA ARG A 104 -8.43 6.38 9.06
C ARG A 104 -8.94 6.24 10.48
N ALA A 105 -10.23 5.98 10.69
CA ALA A 105 -10.80 5.77 12.01
C ALA A 105 -10.20 4.55 12.74
N ILE A 106 -9.83 3.51 11.99
CA ILE A 106 -9.13 2.33 12.55
C ILE A 106 -7.60 2.49 12.59
N GLY A 107 -7.06 3.65 12.20
CA GLY A 107 -5.61 3.91 12.19
C GLY A 107 -4.84 3.15 11.11
N TYR A 108 -5.49 2.77 10.00
CA TYR A 108 -4.83 2.05 8.90
C TYR A 108 -3.69 2.90 8.31
N PRO A 109 -2.42 2.42 8.33
CA PRO A 109 -1.25 3.27 8.16
C PRO A 109 -0.81 3.45 6.70
N SER A 110 -1.54 2.85 5.75
CA SER A 110 -1.19 2.90 4.33
C SER A 110 -1.32 4.31 3.77
N ARG A 111 -0.54 4.59 2.74
CA ARG A 111 -0.78 5.76 1.89
C ARG A 111 -2.08 5.56 1.13
N ILE A 112 -2.97 6.54 1.13
CA ILE A 112 -4.24 6.53 0.39
C ILE A 112 -4.23 7.70 -0.59
N VAL A 113 -4.35 7.41 -1.88
CA VAL A 113 -4.40 8.42 -2.94
C VAL A 113 -5.77 8.37 -3.61
N GLY A 114 -6.46 9.50 -3.62
CA GLY A 114 -7.71 9.66 -4.34
C GLY A 114 -7.44 9.70 -5.85
N VAL A 115 -8.09 8.84 -6.63
CA VAL A 115 -7.95 8.81 -8.09
C VAL A 115 -9.31 9.09 -8.73
N THR A 116 -9.45 10.26 -9.33
CA THR A 116 -10.74 10.74 -9.85
C THR A 116 -10.53 11.60 -11.09
N HIS A 117 -11.57 12.27 -11.56
CA HIS A 117 -11.47 13.24 -12.65
C HIS A 117 -12.37 14.44 -12.34
N SER A 118 -11.95 15.66 -12.71
CA SER A 118 -12.76 16.90 -12.64
C SER A 118 -13.42 17.15 -11.28
N LEU A 119 -12.63 17.24 -10.21
CA LEU A 119 -13.17 17.69 -8.92
C LEU A 119 -13.43 19.20 -8.95
N THR A 120 -14.53 19.62 -8.34
CA THR A 120 -14.65 21.00 -7.85
C THR A 120 -13.77 21.20 -6.61
N GLU A 121 -13.48 22.46 -6.25
CA GLU A 121 -12.67 22.77 -5.06
C GLU A 121 -13.28 22.19 -3.78
N ALA A 122 -14.60 22.34 -3.61
CA ALA A 122 -15.31 21.78 -2.46
C ALA A 122 -15.20 20.24 -2.39
N GLU A 123 -15.22 19.56 -3.53
CA GLU A 123 -15.07 18.10 -3.57
C GLU A 123 -13.63 17.64 -3.31
N ARG A 124 -12.64 18.44 -3.74
CA ARG A 124 -11.23 18.24 -3.39
C ARG A 124 -11.02 18.38 -1.89
N GLU A 125 -11.50 19.48 -1.30
CA GLU A 125 -11.43 19.72 0.15
C GLU A 125 -12.12 18.62 0.96
N GLU A 126 -13.30 18.16 0.52
CA GLU A 126 -14.02 17.07 1.19
C GLU A 126 -13.21 15.77 1.18
N PHE A 127 -12.58 15.43 0.05
CA PHE A 127 -11.80 14.20 -0.07
C PHE A 127 -10.50 14.28 0.74
N MET A 128 -9.80 15.42 0.71
CA MET A 128 -8.65 15.69 1.57
C MET A 128 -9.03 15.59 3.05
N SER A 129 -10.16 16.19 3.45
CA SER A 129 -10.68 16.14 4.82
C SER A 129 -11.09 14.73 5.26
N ALA A 130 -11.35 13.82 4.32
CA ALA A 130 -11.56 12.40 4.61
C ALA A 130 -10.26 11.69 5.05
N GLY A 131 -9.10 12.26 4.71
CA GLY A 131 -7.78 11.77 5.11
C GLY A 131 -7.02 11.04 4.00
N VAL A 132 -7.26 11.34 2.72
CA VAL A 132 -6.32 10.94 1.66
C VAL A 132 -5.00 11.71 1.82
N ASP A 133 -3.90 11.09 1.43
CA ASP A 133 -2.57 11.70 1.47
C ASP A 133 -2.28 12.53 0.20
N ASP A 134 -2.96 12.22 -0.91
CA ASP A 134 -2.81 12.92 -2.19
C ASP A 134 -4.04 12.69 -3.10
N ILE A 135 -4.19 13.49 -4.16
CA ILE A 135 -5.25 13.38 -5.16
C ILE A 135 -4.67 13.49 -6.59
N VAL A 136 -5.04 12.53 -7.42
CA VAL A 136 -4.88 12.58 -8.89
C VAL A 136 -6.26 12.74 -9.52
N ASP A 137 -6.54 13.90 -10.12
CA ASP A 137 -7.88 14.27 -10.62
C ASP A 137 -7.94 14.75 -12.09
N TYR A 138 -6.86 14.57 -12.84
CA TYR A 138 -6.75 15.03 -14.24
C TYR A 138 -6.54 13.89 -15.26
N GLU A 139 -6.21 12.68 -14.81
CA GLU A 139 -5.90 11.52 -15.66
C GLU A 139 -6.54 10.23 -15.12
N ARG A 140 -7.73 9.86 -15.63
CA ARG A 140 -8.36 8.55 -15.37
C ARG A 140 -8.71 7.87 -16.70
N PRO A 141 -8.03 6.76 -17.07
CA PRO A 141 -6.99 6.06 -16.32
C PRO A 141 -5.69 6.85 -16.20
N MET A 142 -4.88 6.52 -15.19
CA MET A 142 -3.59 7.19 -14.91
C MET A 142 -2.53 6.74 -15.92
N SER A 143 -1.61 7.64 -16.26
CA SER A 143 -0.41 7.32 -17.03
C SER A 143 0.56 6.41 -16.26
N LEU A 144 1.42 5.68 -16.99
CA LEU A 144 2.49 4.85 -16.40
C LEU A 144 3.41 5.68 -15.50
N GLU A 145 3.75 6.90 -15.90
CA GLU A 145 4.63 7.80 -15.15
C GLU A 145 3.99 8.24 -13.82
N THR A 146 2.68 8.52 -13.82
CA THR A 146 1.94 8.80 -12.58
C THR A 146 1.96 7.58 -11.65
N VAL A 147 1.69 6.38 -12.17
CA VAL A 147 1.72 5.15 -11.37
C VAL A 147 3.12 4.89 -10.80
N LYS A 148 4.18 5.02 -11.60
CA LYS A 148 5.57 4.88 -11.16
C LYS A 148 5.91 5.86 -10.04
N ARG A 149 5.53 7.13 -10.19
CA ARG A 149 5.74 8.18 -9.17
C ARG A 149 5.08 7.79 -7.85
N LEU A 150 3.79 7.45 -7.88
CA LEU A 150 3.03 7.10 -6.67
C LEU A 150 3.64 5.89 -5.94
N VAL A 151 4.09 4.88 -6.69
CA VAL A 151 4.77 3.71 -6.12
C VAL A 151 6.11 4.10 -5.49
N ALA A 152 6.93 4.90 -6.17
CA ALA A 152 8.24 5.36 -5.67
C ALA A 152 8.13 6.26 -4.43
N GLU A 153 7.08 7.09 -4.34
CA GLU A 153 6.81 7.99 -3.22
C GLU A 153 6.05 7.31 -2.06
N THR A 154 5.71 6.03 -2.19
CA THR A 154 5.05 5.28 -1.12
C THR A 154 6.08 4.98 -0.02
N PRO A 155 5.92 5.53 1.20
CA PRO A 155 6.86 5.28 2.28
C PRO A 155 6.81 3.82 2.74
N PRO A 156 7.87 3.31 3.40
CA PRO A 156 7.79 2.00 4.05
C PRO A 156 6.64 2.01 5.08
N PRO A 157 5.96 0.86 5.28
CA PRO A 157 4.80 0.78 6.14
C PRO A 157 5.20 1.23 7.54
N ARG A 158 4.45 2.20 8.05
CA ARG A 158 4.59 2.59 9.45
C ARG A 158 4.15 1.40 10.27
N VAL A 159 5.07 0.89 11.11
CA VAL A 159 4.74 -0.16 12.09
C VAL A 159 3.52 0.32 12.86
N TRP A 160 2.52 -0.55 13.03
CA TRP A 160 1.39 -0.27 13.90
C TRP A 160 1.95 -0.07 15.31
N ARG A 161 2.19 1.19 15.71
CA ARG A 161 2.34 1.51 17.12
C ARG A 161 0.93 1.47 17.67
N GLU A 162 0.63 0.38 18.35
CA GLU A 162 -0.49 0.27 19.26
C GLU A 162 -0.61 1.61 19.98
N LYS A 163 -1.78 2.24 19.87
CA LYS A 163 -2.11 3.43 20.65
C LYS A 163 -2.25 2.93 22.08
N VAL A 164 -1.12 2.71 22.76
CA VAL A 164 -1.11 2.43 24.19
C VAL A 164 -1.60 3.70 24.84
N ILE A 165 -2.89 3.72 25.18
CA ILE A 165 -3.39 4.65 26.18
C ILE A 165 -2.72 4.21 27.48
N TYR A 166 -1.54 4.75 27.76
CA TYR A 166 -1.07 4.79 29.13
C TYR A 166 -1.98 5.77 29.84
N ASP A 167 -2.80 5.24 30.74
CA ASP A 167 -3.49 6.03 31.75
C ASP A 167 -2.39 6.60 32.66
N ASP A 168 -2.01 7.87 32.44
CA ASP A 168 -0.97 8.60 33.19
C ASP A 168 -1.48 8.98 34.61
N HIS A 169 -2.05 8.01 35.31
CA HIS A 169 -2.55 8.19 36.67
C HIS A 169 -1.99 7.15 37.63
N ILE A 170 -0.65 7.03 37.69
CA ILE A 170 0.04 6.56 38.89
C ILE A 170 1.29 7.42 39.14
N ASN A 171 1.12 8.51 39.90
CA ASN A 171 1.77 8.68 41.21
C ASN A 171 1.53 10.06 41.83
N GLY A 172 0.75 10.06 42.91
CA GLY A 172 0.61 11.18 43.84
C GLY A 172 -0.06 10.69 45.14
N ASN A 173 0.75 10.08 46.01
CA ASN A 173 0.53 9.78 47.44
C ASN A 173 -0.86 10.03 48.08
N GLY A 174 -1.37 9.01 48.79
CA GLY A 174 -2.20 9.23 49.98
C GLY A 174 -3.27 8.19 50.28
N SER A 175 -2.95 7.26 51.18
CA SER A 175 -3.84 6.63 52.18
C SER A 175 -5.31 6.29 51.84
N GLY A 176 -5.68 5.01 51.98
CA GLY A 176 -6.99 4.63 52.52
C GLY A 176 -7.75 3.51 51.80
N SER A 177 -7.97 2.42 52.55
CA SER A 177 -9.09 1.46 52.50
C SER A 177 -9.41 0.67 51.21
N THR A 178 -9.20 -0.64 51.33
CA THR A 178 -10.02 -1.78 50.86
C THR A 178 -11.28 -1.49 50.01
N SER A 179 -11.37 -2.11 48.82
CA SER A 179 -12.37 -3.13 48.48
C SER A 179 -12.62 -3.25 46.96
N SER A 180 -12.87 -4.49 46.54
CA SER A 180 -13.61 -4.91 45.34
C SER A 180 -12.91 -4.84 43.99
N SER A 181 -12.26 -5.96 43.64
CA SER A 181 -12.03 -6.41 42.28
C SER A 181 -13.31 -6.33 41.43
N ARG A 182 -13.24 -5.69 40.26
CA ARG A 182 -14.11 -6.01 39.12
C ARG A 182 -13.26 -6.13 37.87
N LYS A 183 -13.12 -7.38 37.41
CA LYS A 183 -12.80 -7.73 36.03
C LYS A 183 -13.82 -7.04 35.12
N VAL A 184 -13.37 -6.32 34.10
CA VAL A 184 -14.25 -5.94 32.99
C VAL A 184 -13.78 -6.67 31.74
N SER A 185 -14.59 -7.68 31.40
CA SER A 185 -14.50 -8.49 30.20
C SER A 185 -14.76 -7.70 28.94
N ARG A 186 -14.10 -8.14 27.86
CA ARG A 186 -14.39 -7.87 26.45
C ARG A 186 -15.89 -7.79 26.14
N LYS A 187 -16.28 -6.85 25.28
CA LYS A 187 -17.40 -7.04 24.35
C LYS A 187 -17.11 -6.32 23.03
N ILE A 188 -16.85 -7.14 22.02
CA ILE A 188 -16.96 -6.79 20.60
C ILE A 188 -18.44 -6.55 20.33
N LYS A 189 -18.76 -5.46 19.64
CA LYS A 189 -20.04 -5.26 18.97
C LYS A 189 -19.78 -4.80 17.55
#